data_AF-A0A1M7JXK4-F1
#
_entry.id   AF-A0A1M7JXK4-F1
#
_cell.length_a   1.000
_cell.length_b   1.000
_cell.length_c   1.000
_cell.angle_alpha   90.00
_cell.angle_beta   90.00
_cell.angle_gamma   90.00
#
_symmetry.space_group_name_H-M   'P 1'
#
loop_
_entity.id
_entity.type
_entity.pdbx_description
1 polymer ?
#
loop_
_entity_poly.entity_id
_entity_poly.type
_entity_poly.pdbx_seq_one_letter_code
_entity_poly.pdbx_strand_id
1 'polypeptide(L)'
;MKDFDVQQMIGPSVVMSGREIELEDAIQVTREQFPDSSFCIVGEWVWLDLEAPDLVIQELAAEGKKPTMLLVFNVLFDSSSTSRSHWFRSTPLIDFTDDMFFQTESKVYVLLGHGRRKSMSLSAVVRLF
;
A
#
# COMPACT_ATOMS: atom_id res chain seq x y z
N MET A 1 16.70 17.25 -3.21
CA MET A 1 15.58 16.28 -3.34
C MET A 1 14.34 17.11 -3.07
N LYS A 2 13.41 17.27 -4.03
CA LYS A 2 12.18 18.01 -3.73
C LYS A 2 11.42 17.18 -2.69
N ASP A 3 11.18 17.76 -1.51
CA ASP A 3 10.30 17.16 -0.52
C ASP A 3 8.96 16.90 -1.18
N PHE A 4 8.67 15.62 -1.39
CA PHE A 4 7.42 15.18 -1.98
C PHE A 4 6.38 15.30 -0.87
N ASP A 5 5.58 16.38 -0.89
CA ASP A 5 4.57 16.57 0.14
C ASP A 5 3.35 15.71 -0.19
N VAL A 6 3.28 14.52 0.42
CA VAL A 6 2.14 13.61 0.30
C VAL A 6 0.82 14.31 0.61
N GLN A 7 0.81 15.30 1.53
CA GLN A 7 -0.42 16.06 1.82
C GLN A 7 -0.85 16.96 0.67
N GLN A 8 0.08 17.52 -0.12
CA GLN A 8 -0.28 18.28 -1.33
C GLN A 8 -0.89 17.39 -2.40
N MET A 9 -0.44 16.13 -2.50
CA MET A 9 -0.95 15.23 -3.53
C MET A 9 -2.31 14.62 -3.17
N ILE A 10 -2.51 14.24 -1.91
CA ILE A 10 -3.74 13.56 -1.50
C ILE A 10 -4.73 14.50 -0.80
N GLY A 11 -4.32 15.69 -0.36
CA GLY A 11 -5.17 16.59 0.43
C GLY A 11 -5.51 16.03 1.83
N PRO A 12 -6.63 16.46 2.43
CA PRO A 12 -7.04 16.02 3.77
C PRO A 12 -7.14 14.51 3.90
N SER A 13 -6.60 13.98 5.00
CA SER A 13 -6.43 12.54 5.25
C SER A 13 -6.16 12.30 6.73
N VAL A 14 -6.41 11.08 7.20
CA VAL A 14 -6.28 10.68 8.61
C VAL A 14 -4.95 9.95 8.80
N VAL A 15 -4.27 10.13 9.93
CA VAL A 15 -3.08 9.33 10.25
C VAL A 15 -3.48 7.88 10.46
N MET A 16 -2.73 6.96 9.86
CA MET A 16 -2.91 5.52 10.07
C MET A 16 -1.60 4.96 10.62
N SER A 17 -1.66 4.36 11.81
CA SER A 17 -0.50 3.68 12.37
C SER A 17 -0.17 2.45 11.54
N GLY A 18 1.04 2.41 11.00
CA GLY A 18 1.68 1.16 10.60
C GLY A 18 2.45 0.57 11.77
N ARG A 19 3.29 -0.41 11.47
CA ARG A 19 4.10 -1.08 12.48
C ARG A 19 5.38 -0.30 12.75
N GLU A 20 5.74 -0.19 14.02
CA GLU A 20 7.04 0.30 14.47
C GLU A 20 7.94 -0.89 14.78
N ILE A 21 8.71 -1.32 13.77
CA ILE A 21 9.78 -2.30 13.90
C ILE A 21 10.96 -1.85 13.03
N GLU A 22 12.16 -2.31 13.37
CA GLU A 22 13.35 -2.02 12.59
C GLU A 22 13.27 -2.64 11.20
N LEU A 23 13.89 -2.01 10.21
CA LEU A 23 13.83 -2.45 8.81
C LEU A 23 14.35 -3.88 8.64
N GLU A 24 15.43 -4.25 9.33
CA GLU A 24 16.01 -5.60 9.26
C GLU A 24 15.07 -6.66 9.83
N ASP A 25 14.42 -6.37 10.97
CA ASP A 25 13.42 -7.27 11.56
C ASP A 25 12.20 -7.42 10.65
N ALA A 26 11.75 -6.33 10.03
CA ALA A 26 10.68 -6.36 9.05
C ALA A 26 11.02 -7.25 7.84
N ILE A 27 12.25 -7.17 7.33
CA ILE A 27 12.73 -8.06 6.25
C ILE A 27 12.70 -9.52 6.71
N GLN A 28 13.21 -9.81 7.90
CA GLN A 28 13.32 -11.16 8.40
C GLN A 28 11.95 -11.80 8.64
N VAL A 29 11.07 -11.13 9.39
CA VAL A 29 9.71 -11.64 9.69
C VAL A 29 8.91 -11.85 8.39
N THR A 30 9.02 -10.93 7.43
CA THR A 30 8.31 -11.06 6.15
C THR A 30 8.78 -12.29 5.36
N ARG A 31 10.09 -12.57 5.34
CA ARG A 31 10.64 -13.76 4.68
C ARG A 31 10.19 -15.06 5.35
N GLU A 32 10.07 -15.06 6.66
CA GLU A 32 9.60 -16.23 7.41
C GLU A 32 8.13 -16.50 7.18
N GLN A 33 7.30 -15.45 7.14
CA GLN A 33 5.85 -15.58 6.97
C GLN A 33 5.43 -15.80 5.50
N PHE A 34 6.16 -15.20 4.55
CA PHE A 34 5.85 -15.24 3.12
C PHE A 34 7.07 -15.68 2.28
N PRO A 35 7.59 -16.90 2.46
CA PRO A 35 8.86 -17.34 1.85
C PRO A 35 8.85 -17.33 0.31
N ASP A 36 7.69 -17.57 -0.30
CA ASP A 36 7.53 -17.67 -1.76
C ASP A 36 7.00 -16.38 -2.40
N SER A 37 6.74 -15.33 -1.61
CA SER A 37 6.16 -14.09 -2.12
C SER A 37 7.22 -13.01 -2.35
N SER A 38 7.03 -12.22 -3.41
CA SER A 38 7.71 -10.94 -3.50
C SER A 38 7.14 -9.98 -2.47
N PHE A 39 7.99 -9.12 -1.89
CA PHE A 39 7.54 -8.16 -0.89
C PHE A 39 8.29 -6.84 -0.97
N CYS A 40 7.63 -5.80 -0.49
CA CYS A 40 8.15 -4.45 -0.43
C CYS A 40 7.89 -3.86 0.96
N ILE A 41 8.92 -3.26 1.56
CA ILE A 41 8.79 -2.55 2.81
C ILE A 41 8.71 -1.07 2.50
N VAL A 42 7.67 -0.41 3.00
CA VAL A 42 7.36 0.98 2.68
C VAL A 42 7.39 1.83 3.94
N GLY A 43 8.00 3.02 3.82
CA GLY A 43 8.14 3.96 4.93
C GLY A 43 7.25 5.19 4.80
N GLU A 44 6.71 5.45 3.60
CA GLU A 44 5.76 6.52 3.36
C GLU A 44 4.69 6.03 2.38
N TRP A 45 3.46 5.90 2.89
CA TRP A 45 2.38 5.20 2.22
C TRP A 45 1.02 5.80 2.58
N VAL A 46 0.06 5.62 1.67
CA VAL A 46 -1.34 6.01 1.87
C VAL A 46 -2.25 4.83 1.58
N TRP A 47 -3.04 4.46 2.58
CA TRP A 47 -4.17 3.55 2.47
C TRP A 47 -5.33 4.26 1.80
N LEU A 48 -5.70 3.80 0.61
CA LEU A 48 -6.70 4.43 -0.23
C LEU A 48 -7.95 3.56 -0.31
N ASP A 49 -9.02 3.99 0.36
CA ASP A 49 -10.34 3.39 0.19
C ASP A 49 -10.99 3.94 -1.09
N LEU A 50 -11.39 3.06 -1.99
CA LEU A 50 -11.99 3.43 -3.27
C LEU A 50 -13.50 3.62 -3.10
N GLU A 51 -13.96 4.83 -3.38
CA GLU A 51 -15.38 5.10 -3.59
C GLU A 51 -15.71 4.73 -5.05
N ALA A 52 -16.17 3.50 -5.25
CA ALA A 52 -16.49 2.93 -6.55
C ALA A 52 -17.98 2.56 -6.65
N PRO A 53 -18.55 2.47 -7.87
CA PRO A 53 -19.91 1.96 -8.05
C PRO A 53 -20.05 0.52 -7.52
N ASP A 54 -21.24 0.17 -7.05
CA ASP A 54 -21.52 -1.15 -6.46
C ASP A 54 -21.11 -2.32 -7.35
N LEU A 55 -21.31 -2.20 -8.67
CA LEU A 55 -20.89 -3.23 -9.64
C LEU A 55 -19.39 -3.53 -9.53
N VAL A 56 -18.55 -2.49 -9.43
CA VAL A 56 -17.09 -2.63 -9.31
C VAL A 56 -16.73 -3.24 -7.96
N ILE A 57 -17.41 -2.84 -6.88
CA ILE A 57 -17.19 -3.41 -5.54
C ILE A 57 -17.55 -4.89 -5.53
N GLN A 58 -18.65 -5.28 -6.18
CA GLN A 58 -19.10 -6.67 -6.29
C GLN A 58 -18.13 -7.52 -7.12
N GLU A 59 -17.62 -6.98 -8.24
CA GLU A 59 -16.60 -7.65 -9.06
C GLU A 59 -15.32 -7.91 -8.26
N LEU A 60 -14.82 -6.89 -7.55
CA LEU A 60 -13.65 -7.06 -6.67
C LEU A 60 -13.91 -8.12 -5.59
N ALA A 61 -15.08 -8.07 -4.94
CA ALA A 61 -15.44 -9.03 -3.90
C ALA A 61 -15.54 -10.47 -4.44
N ALA A 62 -16.04 -10.66 -5.67
CA ALA A 62 -16.10 -11.96 -6.33
C ALA A 62 -14.71 -12.55 -6.61
N GLU A 63 -13.69 -11.70 -6.75
CA GLU A 63 -12.28 -12.08 -6.85
C GLU A 63 -11.57 -12.18 -5.48
N GLY A 64 -12.28 -12.02 -4.36
CA GLY A 64 -11.70 -11.99 -3.02
C GLY A 64 -10.88 -10.74 -2.72
N LYS A 65 -11.08 -9.66 -3.48
CA LYS A 65 -10.40 -8.37 -3.34
C LYS A 65 -11.29 -7.36 -2.60
N LYS A 66 -10.64 -6.46 -1.87
CA LYS A 66 -11.27 -5.32 -1.18
C LYS A 66 -11.05 -4.06 -2.04
N PRO A 67 -11.99 -3.10 -2.06
CA PRO A 67 -11.87 -1.83 -2.81
C PRO A 67 -10.91 -0.87 -2.10
N THR A 68 -9.67 -1.33 -1.90
CA THR A 68 -8.62 -0.64 -1.17
C THR A 68 -7.32 -0.83 -1.91
N MET A 69 -6.53 0.23 -2.03
CA MET A 69 -5.21 0.21 -2.67
C MET A 69 -4.18 0.91 -1.78
N LEU A 70 -2.91 0.63 -2.01
CA LEU A 70 -1.81 1.43 -1.47
C LEU A 70 -1.30 2.39 -2.52
N LEU A 71 -0.97 3.59 -2.06
CA LEU A 71 -0.16 4.55 -2.77
C LEU A 71 1.17 4.69 -2.03
N VAL A 72 2.26 4.39 -2.70
CA VAL A 72 3.59 4.25 -2.10
C VAL A 72 4.48 5.38 -2.61
N PHE A 73 5.07 6.12 -1.67
CA PHE A 73 5.96 7.25 -1.95
C PHE A 73 7.40 6.97 -1.57
N ASN A 74 7.61 6.11 -0.58
CA ASN A 74 8.94 5.72 -0.15
C ASN A 74 9.02 4.21 0.04
N VAL A 75 9.88 3.57 -0.76
CA VAL A 75 10.25 2.16 -0.63
C VAL A 75 11.58 2.08 0.11
N LEU A 76 11.56 1.40 1.26
CA LEU A 76 12.75 1.16 2.07
C LEU A 76 13.49 -0.10 1.59
N PHE A 77 12.75 -1.10 1.12
CA PHE A 77 13.28 -2.35 0.61
C PHE A 77 12.29 -2.97 -0.40
N ASP A 78 12.80 -3.60 -1.47
CA ASP A 78 12.01 -4.41 -2.40
C ASP A 78 12.79 -5.68 -2.72
N SER A 79 12.16 -6.85 -2.52
CA SER A 79 12.79 -8.15 -2.76
C SER A 79 12.93 -8.49 -4.25
N SER A 80 12.21 -7.78 -5.13
CA SER A 80 12.08 -8.09 -6.56
C SER A 80 12.66 -7.02 -7.49
N SER A 81 13.03 -5.84 -6.97
CA SER A 81 13.56 -4.75 -7.79
C SER A 81 14.54 -3.88 -7.01
N THR A 82 15.49 -3.27 -7.72
CA THR A 82 16.35 -2.20 -7.17
C THR A 82 15.95 -0.81 -7.68
N SER A 83 14.90 -0.75 -8.51
CA SER A 83 14.47 0.47 -9.19
C SER A 83 13.61 1.33 -8.28
N ARG A 84 14.05 2.57 -8.05
CA ARG A 84 13.27 3.60 -7.35
C ARG A 84 12.37 4.32 -8.36
N SER A 85 11.14 3.83 -8.56
CA SER A 85 10.09 4.73 -9.04
C SER A 85 9.89 5.85 -8.01
N HIS A 86 9.58 7.06 -8.45
CA HIS A 86 9.33 8.17 -7.53
C HIS A 86 8.13 7.90 -6.61
N TRP A 87 7.10 7.24 -7.13
CA TRP A 87 5.94 6.73 -6.39
C TRP A 87 5.13 5.78 -7.30
N PHE A 88 4.23 4.97 -6.74
CA PHE A 88 3.36 4.08 -7.51
C PHE A 88 2.15 3.65 -6.67
N ARG A 89 1.17 2.98 -7.30
CA ARG A 89 0.09 2.28 -6.59
C ARG A 89 0.23 0.77 -6.64
N SER A 90 -0.29 0.10 -5.63
CA SER A 90 -0.49 -1.34 -5.64
C SER A 90 -1.66 -1.74 -6.55
N THR A 91 -1.93 -3.04 -6.64
CA THR A 91 -3.24 -3.59 -7.02
C THR A 91 -4.18 -3.63 -5.80
N PRO A 92 -5.49 -3.93 -5.99
CA PRO A 92 -6.42 -4.04 -4.88
C PRO A 92 -5.98 -5.02 -3.79
N LEU A 93 -6.28 -4.65 -2.55
CA LEU A 93 -6.03 -5.44 -1.35
C LEU A 93 -6.75 -6.79 -1.43
N ILE A 94 -6.04 -7.89 -1.17
CA ILE A 94 -6.66 -9.18 -0.90
C ILE A 94 -6.87 -9.31 0.60
N ASP A 95 -5.80 -9.18 1.38
CA ASP A 95 -5.88 -9.28 2.83
C ASP A 95 -4.92 -8.38 3.57
N PHE A 96 -5.30 -8.01 4.79
CA PHE A 96 -4.48 -7.19 5.68
C PHE A 96 -4.34 -7.88 7.04
N THR A 97 -3.12 -8.27 7.39
CA THR A 97 -2.83 -9.07 8.59
C THR A 97 -1.75 -8.42 9.45
N ASP A 98 -1.78 -8.74 10.75
CA ASP A 98 -0.80 -8.31 11.76
C ASP A 98 -0.58 -6.79 11.84
N ASP A 99 -1.57 -6.02 11.41
CA ASP A 99 -1.54 -4.56 11.29
C ASP A 99 -0.34 -4.04 10.46
N MET A 100 0.19 -4.87 9.56
CA MET A 100 1.43 -4.57 8.82
C MET A 100 1.44 -5.11 7.39
N PHE A 101 0.88 -6.29 7.13
CA PHE A 101 0.99 -6.96 5.84
C PHE A 101 -0.20 -6.67 4.97
N PHE A 102 -0.01 -5.78 4.01
CA PHE A 102 -0.97 -5.51 2.95
C PHE A 102 -0.68 -6.42 1.76
N GLN A 103 -1.50 -7.47 1.62
CA GLN A 103 -1.31 -8.50 0.60
C GLN A 103 -2.10 -8.15 -0.67
N THR A 104 -1.44 -8.21 -1.81
CA THR A 104 -2.10 -8.15 -3.11
C THR A 104 -1.86 -9.44 -3.89
N GLU A 105 -2.43 -9.51 -5.09
CA GLU A 105 -2.31 -10.69 -5.97
C GLU A 105 -0.87 -11.10 -6.28
N SER A 106 0.08 -10.16 -6.29
CA SER A 106 1.45 -10.43 -6.72
C SER A 106 2.54 -10.05 -5.72
N LYS A 107 2.20 -9.26 -4.69
CA LYS A 107 3.19 -8.69 -3.78
C LYS A 107 2.59 -8.43 -2.39
N VAL A 108 3.42 -8.64 -1.37
CA VAL A 108 3.13 -8.21 0.00
C VAL A 108 3.78 -6.86 0.26
N TYR A 109 3.02 -5.90 0.75
CA TYR A 109 3.54 -4.61 1.19
C TYR A 109 3.55 -4.56 2.72
N VAL A 110 4.70 -4.25 3.29
CA VAL A 110 4.95 -4.18 4.73
C VAL A 110 4.92 -2.71 5.13
N LEU A 111 3.90 -2.33 5.90
CA LEU A 111 3.61 -0.95 6.26
C LEU A 111 4.40 -0.53 7.51
N LEU A 112 5.58 0.06 7.32
CA LEU A 112 6.37 0.61 8.43
C LEU A 112 6.04 2.09 8.69
N GLY A 113 6.10 2.47 9.95
CA GLY A 113 5.85 3.83 10.41
C GLY A 113 4.40 4.28 10.19
N HIS A 114 4.14 5.56 10.45
CA HIS A 114 2.81 6.13 10.23
C HIS A 114 2.57 6.41 8.75
N GLY A 115 1.51 5.84 8.21
CA GLY A 115 0.96 6.23 6.92
C GLY A 115 -0.22 7.18 7.06
N ARG A 116 -0.97 7.32 5.97
CA ARG A 116 -2.22 8.08 5.96
C ARG A 116 -3.34 7.23 5.38
N ARG A 117 -4.57 7.44 5.81
CA ARG A 117 -5.77 6.84 5.24
C ARG A 117 -6.64 7.89 4.58
N LYS A 118 -7.15 7.59 3.39
CA LYS A 118 -8.00 8.48 2.61
C LYS A 118 -9.03 7.70 1.79
N SER A 119 -10.24 8.24 1.69
CA SER A 119 -11.24 7.82 0.71
C SER A 119 -11.16 8.70 -0.54
N MET A 120 -11.25 8.08 -1.72
CA MET A 120 -11.19 8.78 -3.00
C MET A 120 -12.05 8.08 -4.03
N SER A 121 -12.72 8.86 -4.89
CA SER A 121 -13.48 8.30 -6.00
C SER A 121 -12.58 7.51 -6.94
N LEU A 122 -13.09 6.38 -7.46
CA LEU A 122 -12.37 5.58 -8.44
C LEU A 122 -11.89 6.42 -9.63
N SER A 123 -12.71 7.38 -10.08
CA SER A 123 -12.35 8.31 -11.15
C SER A 123 -11.17 9.22 -10.82
N ALA A 124 -11.03 9.66 -9.57
CA ALA A 124 -9.89 10.46 -9.13
C ALA A 124 -8.62 9.60 -9.00
N VAL A 125 -8.75 8.36 -8.50
CA VAL A 125 -7.63 7.41 -8.47
C VAL A 125 -7.12 7.12 -9.86
N VAL A 126 -8.01 6.86 -10.84
CA VAL A 126 -7.61 6.64 -12.23
C VAL A 126 -6.88 7.84 -12.83
N ARG A 127 -7.23 9.08 -12.46
CA ARG A 127 -6.58 10.31 -12.96
C ARG A 127 -5.21 10.58 -12.37
N LEU A 128 -4.85 9.95 -11.24
CA LEU A 128 -3.52 10.08 -10.67
C LEU A 128 -2.46 9.36 -11.52
N PHE A 129 -2.85 8.40 -12.36
CA PHE A 129 -1.95 7.56 -13.18
C PHE A 129 -2.20 7.74 -14.67
#